data_AF-A0A268RFY2-F1
#
_entry.id   AF-A0A268RFY2-F1
#
_cell.length_a   1.000
_cell.length_b   1.000
_cell.length_c   1.000
_cell.angle_alpha   90.00
_cell.angle_beta   90.00
_cell.angle_gamma   90.00
#
_symmetry.space_group_name_H-M   'P 1'
#
loop_
_entity.id
_entity.type
_entity.pdbx_description
1 polymer ?
#
loop_
_entity_poly.entity_id
_entity_poly.type
_entity_poly.pdbx_seq_one_letter_code
_entity_poly.pdbx_strand_id
1 'polypeptide(L)'
;LPEEFLSRYTQLPEELPKRVRELAQEITQDKPDWFEKARELERYFRRAEYTYSQTDVAVPDENEDYVDQFLFDTKQGYCDNFSSSMVVMARSIGLPARWVKG
;
A
#
# COMPACT_ATOMS: atom_id res chain seq x y z
N LEU A 1 -2.49 -2.08 -21.83
CA LEU A 1 -2.29 -0.64 -21.54
C LEU A 1 -0.98 -0.21 -22.18
N PRO A 2 -0.83 1.05 -22.64
CA PRO A 2 0.45 1.55 -23.15
C PRO A 2 1.55 1.42 -22.10
N GLU A 3 2.78 1.13 -22.52
CA GLU A 3 3.92 0.92 -21.62
C GLU A 3 4.24 2.17 -20.79
N GLU A 4 4.21 3.35 -21.41
CA GLU A 4 4.41 4.63 -20.74
C GLU A 4 3.38 4.87 -19.63
N PHE A 5 2.12 4.48 -19.86
CA PHE A 5 1.07 4.57 -18.85
C PHE A 5 1.38 3.65 -17.67
N LEU A 6 1.75 2.39 -17.93
CA LEU A 6 2.10 1.45 -16.87
C LEU A 6 3.27 1.97 -16.04
N SER A 7 4.38 2.32 -16.68
CA SER A 7 5.58 2.85 -16.02
C SER A 7 5.26 4.04 -15.12
N ARG A 8 4.50 5.02 -15.61
CA ARG A 8 4.11 6.20 -14.84
C ARG A 8 3.26 5.87 -13.59
N TYR A 9 2.39 4.88 -13.69
CA TYR A 9 1.42 4.57 -12.64
C TYR A 9 1.81 3.38 -11.76
N THR A 10 2.95 2.73 -12.02
CA THR A 10 3.53 1.67 -11.19
C THR A 10 4.91 2.01 -10.63
N GLN A 11 5.44 3.21 -10.88
CA GLN A 11 6.74 3.65 -10.35
C GLN A 11 6.79 3.57 -8.81
N LEU A 12 7.87 2.98 -8.30
CA LEU A 12 8.26 2.91 -6.89
C LEU A 12 9.78 3.12 -6.77
N PRO A 13 10.28 3.59 -5.60
CA PRO A 13 11.72 3.63 -5.32
C PRO A 13 12.34 2.23 -5.36
N GLU A 14 13.63 2.14 -5.67
CA GLU A 14 14.36 0.85 -5.67
C GLU A 14 14.54 0.33 -4.23
N GLU A 15 14.56 1.24 -3.26
CA GLU A 15 14.78 1.00 -1.84
C GLU A 15 13.51 0.58 -1.08
N LEU A 16 12.36 0.45 -1.76
CA LEU A 16 11.11 0.01 -1.12
C LEU A 16 11.33 -1.33 -0.39
N PRO A 17 10.96 -1.44 0.90
CA PRO A 17 11.14 -2.69 1.63
C PRO A 17 10.43 -3.86 0.97
N LYS A 18 11.16 -4.97 0.80
CA LYS A 18 10.67 -6.19 0.12
C LYS A 18 9.39 -6.74 0.75
N ARG A 19 9.26 -6.64 2.08
CA ARG A 19 8.10 -7.13 2.83
C ARG A 19 6.78 -6.48 2.39
N VAL A 20 6.80 -5.23 1.92
CA VAL A 20 5.61 -4.56 1.36
C VAL A 20 5.10 -5.27 0.10
N ARG A 21 6.03 -5.63 -0.81
CA ARG A 21 5.69 -6.34 -2.04
C ARG A 21 5.25 -7.78 -1.76
N GLU A 22 5.96 -8.46 -0.87
CA GLU A 22 5.65 -9.84 -0.47
C GLU A 22 4.26 -9.92 0.14
N LEU A 23 3.91 -8.99 1.03
CA LEU A 23 2.57 -8.89 1.61
C LEU A 23 1.50 -8.66 0.52
N ALA A 24 1.73 -7.72 -0.39
CA ALA A 24 0.78 -7.44 -1.47
C ALA A 24 0.59 -8.67 -2.40
N GLN A 25 1.67 -9.42 -2.67
CA GLN A 25 1.60 -10.67 -3.43
C GLN A 25 0.83 -11.76 -2.67
N GLU A 26 1.09 -11.94 -1.37
CA GLU A 26 0.41 -12.91 -0.52
C GLU A 26 -1.11 -12.66 -0.50
N ILE A 27 -1.53 -11.41 -0.25
CA ILE A 27 -2.95 -11.02 -0.21
C ILE A 27 -3.66 -11.32 -1.55
N THR A 28 -2.93 -11.25 -2.66
CA THR A 28 -3.50 -11.23 -4.01
C THR A 28 -3.19 -12.47 -4.85
N GLN A 29 -2.48 -13.46 -4.31
CA GLN A 29 -1.94 -14.60 -5.07
C GLN A 29 -3.01 -15.39 -5.83
N ASP A 30 -4.20 -15.58 -5.23
CA ASP A 30 -5.29 -16.38 -5.78
C ASP A 30 -6.31 -15.56 -6.58
N LYS A 31 -6.01 -14.28 -6.84
CA LYS A 31 -6.97 -13.37 -7.48
C LYS A 31 -6.69 -13.25 -8.99
N PRO A 32 -7.67 -13.59 -9.84
CA PRO A 32 -7.49 -13.71 -11.30
C PRO A 32 -7.37 -12.36 -12.02
N ASP A 33 -7.95 -11.28 -11.47
CA ASP A 33 -8.00 -9.99 -12.15
C ASP A 33 -7.66 -8.79 -11.24
N TRP A 34 -7.39 -7.65 -11.87
CA TRP A 34 -6.97 -6.42 -11.20
C TRP A 34 -8.00 -5.89 -10.21
N PHE A 35 -9.29 -6.09 -10.48
CA PHE A 35 -10.37 -5.60 -9.63
C PHE A 35 -10.43 -6.41 -8.34
N GLU A 36 -10.36 -7.74 -8.45
CA GLU A 36 -10.32 -8.61 -7.29
C GLU A 36 -9.07 -8.39 -6.44
N LYS A 37 -7.91 -8.20 -7.08
CA LYS A 37 -6.67 -7.85 -6.37
C LYS A 37 -6.81 -6.55 -5.57
N ALA A 38 -7.30 -5.49 -6.20
CA ALA A 38 -7.54 -4.22 -5.52
C ALA A 38 -8.55 -4.37 -4.38
N ARG A 39 -9.62 -5.15 -4.58
CA ARG A 39 -10.63 -5.41 -3.55
C ARG A 39 -10.06 -6.17 -2.35
N GLU A 40 -9.16 -7.14 -2.55
CA GLU A 40 -8.54 -7.84 -1.42
C GLU A 40 -7.54 -6.97 -0.65
N LEU A 41 -6.77 -6.10 -1.34
CA LEU A 41 -5.94 -5.11 -0.67
C LEU A 41 -6.78 -4.14 0.17
N GLU A 42 -7.95 -3.72 -0.33
CA GLU A 42 -8.89 -2.89 0.43
C GLU A 42 -9.43 -3.63 1.67
N ARG A 43 -9.84 -4.90 1.50
CA ARG A 43 -10.31 -5.74 2.61
C ARG A 43 -9.25 -5.99 3.66
N TYR A 44 -7.98 -6.07 3.26
CA TYR A 44 -6.87 -6.27 4.19
C TYR A 44 -6.83 -5.20 5.28
N PHE A 45 -7.08 -3.94 4.94
CA PHE A 45 -7.14 -2.83 5.90
C PHE A 45 -8.38 -2.84 6.81
N ARG A 46 -9.36 -3.71 6.56
CA ARG A 46 -10.55 -3.87 7.44
C ARG A 46 -10.30 -4.82 8.61
N ARG A 47 -9.12 -5.43 8.70
CA ARG A 47 -8.75 -6.30 9.82
C ARG A 47 -8.69 -5.51 11.13
N ALA A 48 -9.02 -6.18 12.24
CA ALA A 48 -9.12 -5.57 13.56
C ALA A 48 -7.80 -4.97 14.10
N GLU A 49 -6.67 -5.33 13.49
CA GLU A 49 -5.35 -4.77 13.81
C GLU A 49 -5.15 -3.35 13.30
N TYR A 50 -5.94 -2.90 12.31
CA TYR A 50 -5.85 -1.54 11.77
C TYR A 50 -6.84 -0.59 12.45
N THR A 51 -6.34 0.54 12.93
CA THR A 51 -7.14 1.57 13.62
C THR A 51 -7.08 2.90 12.89
N TYR A 52 -8.26 3.48 12.62
CA TYR A 52 -8.33 4.84 12.08
C TYR A 52 -8.29 5.86 13.23
N SER A 53 -7.22 6.65 13.30
CA SER A 53 -7.00 7.69 14.31
C SER A 53 -6.20 8.86 13.74
N GLN A 54 -6.52 10.07 14.17
CA GLN A 54 -5.73 11.29 13.90
C GLN A 54 -4.81 11.65 15.08
N THR A 55 -4.87 10.90 16.17
CA THR A 55 -4.05 11.11 17.37
C THR A 55 -3.02 9.99 17.51
N ASP A 56 -1.87 10.34 18.07
CA ASP A 56 -0.76 9.41 18.32
C ASP A 56 -0.36 8.60 17.08
N VAL A 57 -0.42 9.23 15.92
CA VAL A 57 0.02 8.65 14.65
C VAL A 57 1.54 8.71 14.63
N ALA A 58 2.18 7.56 14.43
CA ALA A 58 3.63 7.52 14.42
C ALA A 58 4.21 8.30 13.25
N VAL A 59 5.38 8.88 13.51
CA VAL A 59 6.25 9.45 12.50
C VAL A 59 7.39 8.44 12.34
N PRO A 60 7.63 7.91 11.12
CA PRO A 60 8.77 7.02 10.89
C PRO A 60 10.09 7.71 11.22
N ASP A 61 11.06 6.95 11.72
CA ASP A 61 12.43 7.44 11.90
C ASP A 61 13.11 7.70 10.53
N GLU A 62 14.26 8.39 10.52
CA GLU A 62 14.97 8.78 9.29
C GLU A 62 15.31 7.61 8.34
N ASN A 63 15.41 6.39 8.87
CA ASN A 63 15.74 5.17 8.12
C ASN A 63 14.55 4.22 7.93
N GLU A 64 13.34 4.62 8.32
CA GLU A 64 12.13 3.81 8.17
C GLU A 64 11.29 4.26 6.97
N ASP A 65 10.81 3.30 6.19
CA ASP A 65 9.83 3.58 5.14
C ASP A 65 8.44 3.78 5.74
N TYR A 66 7.76 4.85 5.30
CA TYR A 66 6.45 5.24 5.84
C TYR A 66 5.36 4.18 5.67
N VAL A 67 5.31 3.48 4.54
CA VAL A 67 4.30 2.46 4.25
C VAL A 67 4.61 1.18 5.03
N ASP A 68 5.89 0.81 5.06
CA ASP A 68 6.40 -0.33 5.79
C ASP A 68 6.10 -0.22 7.30
N GLN A 69 6.47 0.91 7.90
CA GLN A 69 6.22 1.23 9.31
C GLN A 69 4.73 1.13 9.66
N PHE A 70 3.85 1.68 8.82
CA PHE A 70 2.42 1.61 9.05
C PHE A 70 1.85 0.19 8.90
N LEU A 71 2.27 -0.54 7.87
CA LEU A 71 1.73 -1.87 7.56
C LEU A 71 2.08 -2.90 8.62
N PHE A 72 3.30 -2.85 9.17
CA PHE A 72 3.83 -3.91 10.01
C PHE A 72 3.91 -3.53 11.49
N ASP A 73 4.11 -2.25 11.80
CA ASP A 73 4.43 -1.83 13.16
C ASP A 73 3.27 -1.09 13.81
N THR A 74 2.89 0.10 13.31
CA THR A 74 1.89 0.92 14.02
C THR A 74 0.45 0.51 13.77
N LYS A 75 0.09 0.26 12.51
CA LYS A 75 -1.28 -0.09 12.08
C LYS A 75 -2.36 0.89 12.56
N GLN A 76 -1.97 2.06 13.07
CA GLN A 76 -2.84 3.13 13.53
C GLN A 76 -2.48 4.39 12.74
N GLY A 77 -3.45 4.98 12.07
CA GLY A 77 -3.21 6.14 11.23
C GLY A 77 -4.48 6.73 10.67
N TYR A 78 -4.32 7.70 9.77
CA TYR A 78 -5.43 8.40 9.13
C TYR A 78 -5.35 8.23 7.61
N CYS A 79 -6.16 8.99 6.87
CA CYS A 79 -6.31 8.81 5.43
C CYS A 79 -4.99 8.71 4.66
N ASP A 80 -3.94 9.47 5.00
CA ASP A 80 -2.64 9.40 4.31
C ASP A 80 -1.96 8.05 4.49
N ASN A 81 -1.94 7.47 5.70
CA ASN A 81 -1.32 6.15 5.95
C ASN A 81 -2.01 5.05 5.13
N PHE A 82 -3.34 4.99 5.21
CA PHE A 82 -4.13 3.97 4.52
C PHE A 82 -4.04 4.12 3.00
N SER A 83 -4.25 5.34 2.48
CA SER A 83 -4.26 5.58 1.04
C SER A 83 -2.88 5.43 0.40
N SER A 84 -1.81 5.86 1.09
CA SER A 84 -0.44 5.67 0.60
C SER A 84 -0.07 4.19 0.56
N SER A 85 -0.37 3.45 1.63
CA SER A 85 -0.08 2.01 1.71
C SER A 85 -0.84 1.20 0.67
N MET A 86 -2.13 1.52 0.46
CA MET A 86 -2.93 0.93 -0.62
C MET A 86 -2.31 1.15 -2.00
N VAL A 87 -1.91 2.39 -2.31
CA VAL A 87 -1.31 2.72 -3.61
C VAL A 87 0.04 2.03 -3.78
N VAL A 88 0.90 2.02 -2.77
CA VAL A 88 2.22 1.38 -2.85
C VAL A 88 2.10 -0.13 -3.00
N MET A 89 1.25 -0.80 -2.22
CA MET A 89 0.98 -2.23 -2.39
C MET A 89 0.48 -2.55 -3.79
N ALA A 90 -0.50 -1.79 -4.30
CA ALA A 90 -1.03 -1.98 -5.65
C ALA A 90 0.06 -1.83 -6.72
N ARG A 91 0.88 -0.77 -6.66
CA ARG A 91 1.98 -0.54 -7.60
C ARG A 91 3.03 -1.66 -7.55
N SER A 92 3.32 -2.18 -6.36
CA SER A 92 4.35 -3.22 -6.16
C SER A 92 4.04 -4.54 -6.87
N ILE A 93 2.76 -4.81 -7.11
CA ILE A 93 2.25 -5.97 -7.86
C ILE A 93 1.81 -5.62 -9.29
N GLY A 94 2.20 -4.43 -9.78
CA GLY A 94 1.98 -4.00 -11.15
C GLY A 94 0.59 -3.46 -11.45
N LEU A 95 -0.22 -3.11 -10.43
CA LEU A 95 -1.50 -2.45 -10.64
C LEU A 95 -1.28 -0.93 -10.75
N PRO A 96 -1.64 -0.31 -11.90
CA PRO A 96 -1.55 1.14 -12.06
C PRO A 96 -2.43 1.86 -11.03
N ALA A 97 -1.83 2.70 -10.19
CA ALA A 97 -2.53 3.43 -9.15
C ALA A 97 -2.01 4.86 -9.00
N ARG A 98 -2.87 5.77 -8.53
CA ARG A 98 -2.50 7.14 -8.16
C ARG A 98 -3.12 7.51 -6.84
N TRP A 99 -2.36 8.25 -6.04
CA TRP A 99 -2.85 8.87 -4.82
C TRP A 99 -3.60 10.17 -5.16
N VAL A 100 -4.74 10.41 -4.53
CA VAL A 100 -5.62 11.56 -4.80
C VAL A 100 -6.10 12.14 -3.47
N LYS A 101 -6.08 13.47 -3.36
CA LYS A 101 -6.61 14.25 -2.24
C LYS A 101 -7.45 15.41 -2.78
N GLY A 102 -8.45 15.84 -2.01
CA GLY A 102 -9.37 16.94 -2.32
C GLY A 102 -10.17 17.36 -1.11
#